data_AF-A0A3R6JSD8-F1
#
_entry.id   AF-A0A3R6JSD8-F1
#
_cell.length_a   1.000
_cell.length_b   1.000
_cell.length_c   1.000
_cell.angle_alpha   90.00
_cell.angle_beta   90.00
_cell.angle_gamma   90.00
#
_symmetry.space_group_name_H-M   'P 1'
#
loop_
_entity.id
_entity.type
_entity.pdbx_description
1 polymer ?
#
loop_
_entity_poly.entity_id
_entity_poly.type
_entity_poly.pdbx_seq_one_letter_code
_entity_poly.pdbx_strand_id
1 'polypeptide(L)'
;MIRFRLYYAFFRSTWLPSIFTGVIMAIVFPLTTDFKVLTNETLKNCLLLIPTAGLGMNFLYKELTQKEEYFFFYNQGIGKVRLWAATFLLSASSCFILYQVFRLCVHAWKWIAS
;
A
#
# COMPACT_ATOMS: atom_id res chain seq x y z
N MET A 1 2.20 -2.72 24.80
CA MET A 1 1.53 -1.63 24.05
C MET A 1 2.48 -0.72 23.24
N ILE A 2 3.64 -0.32 23.78
CA ILE A 2 4.56 0.62 23.08
C ILE A 2 5.05 0.11 21.72
N ARG A 3 5.42 -1.18 21.61
CA ARG A 3 5.90 -1.78 20.36
C ARG A 3 4.87 -1.70 19.21
N PHE A 4 3.58 -1.89 19.50
CA PHE A 4 2.52 -1.74 18.50
C PHE A 4 2.40 -0.30 17.98
N ARG A 5 2.55 0.70 18.86
CA ARG A 5 2.55 2.12 18.46
C ARG A 5 3.73 2.44 17.53
N LEU A 6 4.88 1.81 17.75
CA LEU A 6 6.07 1.97 16.88
C LEU A 6 5.85 1.38 15.49
N TYR A 7 5.31 0.15 15.39
CA TYR A 7 4.95 -0.43 14.10
C TYR A 7 3.91 0.41 13.36
N TYR A 8 2.90 0.92 14.07
CA TYR A 8 1.89 1.79 13.48
C TYR A 8 2.47 3.14 13.03
N ALA A 9 3.39 3.73 13.79
CA ALA A 9 4.05 4.98 13.41
C ALA A 9 4.87 4.82 12.13
N PHE A 10 5.62 3.72 12.02
CA PHE A 10 6.36 3.39 10.80
C PHE A 10 5.43 3.10 9.61
N PHE A 11 4.34 2.37 9.85
CA PHE A 11 3.33 2.13 8.83
C PHE A 11 2.71 3.45 8.33
N ARG A 12 2.31 4.34 9.24
CA ARG A 12 1.70 5.63 8.91
C ARG A 12 2.62 6.52 8.09
N SER A 13 3.93 6.56 8.41
CA SER A 13 4.89 7.35 7.62
C SER A 13 5.16 6.73 6.24
N THR A 14 4.93 5.43 6.08
CA THR A 14 5.19 4.69 4.83
C THR A 14 3.94 4.59 3.94
N TRP A 15 2.74 4.66 4.52
CA TRP A 15 1.47 4.40 3.85
C TRP A 15 1.10 5.48 2.81
N LEU A 16 1.13 6.76 3.18
CA LEU A 16 0.83 7.88 2.28
C LEU A 16 1.73 7.88 1.02
N PRO A 17 3.08 7.87 1.16
CA PRO A 17 3.95 7.84 -0.01
C PRO A 17 3.76 6.58 -0.86
N SER A 18 3.47 5.44 -0.25
CA SER A 18 3.20 4.17 -0.96
C SER A 18 1.91 4.22 -1.78
N ILE A 19 0.88 4.93 -1.32
CA ILE A 19 -0.34 5.17 -2.10
C ILE A 19 -0.02 6.06 -3.30
N PHE A 20 0.70 7.16 -3.09
CA PHE A 20 1.07 8.07 -4.17
C PHE A 20 1.89 7.36 -5.26
N THR A 21 2.93 6.63 -4.89
CA THR A 21 3.75 5.88 -5.86
C THR A 21 2.97 4.76 -6.53
N GLY A 22 2.14 4.03 -5.77
CA GLY A 22 1.29 2.96 -6.32
C GLY A 22 0.26 3.45 -7.33
N VAL A 23 -0.41 4.58 -7.05
CA VAL A 23 -1.39 5.18 -7.95
C VAL A 23 -0.74 5.73 -9.21
N ILE A 24 0.40 6.42 -9.08
CA ILE A 24 1.15 6.91 -10.25
C ILE A 24 1.56 5.74 -11.15
N MET A 25 2.13 4.68 -10.59
CA MET A 25 2.53 3.49 -11.36
C MET A 25 1.32 2.83 -12.03
N ALA A 26 0.19 2.73 -11.33
CA ALA A 26 -1.01 2.11 -11.86
C ALA A 26 -1.76 2.97 -12.88
N ILE A 27 -1.48 4.26 -13.00
CA ILE A 27 -1.98 5.13 -14.08
C ILE A 27 -1.01 5.10 -15.28
N VAL A 28 0.30 5.11 -15.04
CA VAL A 28 1.33 5.11 -16.08
C VAL A 28 1.40 3.76 -16.81
N PHE A 29 1.23 2.65 -16.10
CA PHE A 29 1.30 1.30 -16.67
C PHE A 29 0.18 0.98 -17.71
N PRO A 30 -1.09 1.33 -17.49
CA PRO A 30 -2.11 1.21 -18.53
C PRO A 30 -2.02 2.29 -19.62
N LEU A 31 -1.30 3.40 -19.40
CA LEU A 31 -1.06 4.37 -20.48
C LEU A 31 -0.20 3.80 -21.62
N THR A 32 0.57 2.74 -21.35
CA THR A 32 1.35 2.01 -22.37
C THR A 32 0.59 0.83 -22.98
N THR A 33 -0.57 0.46 -22.44
CA THR A 33 -1.37 -0.70 -22.87
C THR A 33 -2.86 -0.32 -22.95
N ASP A 34 -3.31 0.02 -24.17
CA ASP A 34 -4.69 0.26 -24.60
C ASP A 34 -5.71 0.79 -23.56
N PHE A 35 -6.13 2.05 -23.76
CA PHE A 35 -7.05 2.85 -22.93
C PHE A 35 -8.46 2.27 -22.64
N LYS A 36 -8.82 1.08 -23.15
CA LYS A 36 -10.23 0.68 -23.33
C LYS A 36 -10.87 -0.10 -22.17
N VAL A 37 -10.16 -0.43 -21.11
CA VAL A 37 -10.69 -1.26 -19.99
C VAL A 37 -10.50 -0.58 -18.63
N LEU A 38 -11.06 0.62 -18.45
CA LEU A 38 -10.58 1.57 -17.43
C LEU A 38 -11.27 1.52 -16.04
N THR A 39 -12.26 0.66 -15.76
CA THR A 39 -13.01 0.81 -14.49
C THR A 39 -12.71 -0.26 -13.45
N ASN A 40 -12.82 -1.54 -13.77
CA ASN A 40 -12.62 -2.61 -12.78
C ASN A 40 -11.18 -3.17 -12.77
N GLU A 41 -10.57 -3.33 -13.95
CA GLU A 41 -9.19 -3.82 -14.10
C GLU A 41 -8.19 -2.83 -13.49
N THR A 42 -8.38 -1.53 -13.74
CA THR A 42 -7.51 -0.46 -13.23
C THR A 42 -7.54 -0.37 -11.70
N LEU A 43 -8.72 -0.50 -11.08
CA LEU A 43 -8.86 -0.45 -9.63
C LEU A 43 -8.19 -1.67 -8.96
N LYS A 44 -8.33 -2.86 -9.56
CA LYS A 44 -7.63 -4.07 -9.12
C LYS A 44 -6.11 -3.92 -9.26
N ASN A 45 -5.65 -3.39 -10.38
CA ASN A 45 -4.22 -3.17 -10.64
C ASN A 45 -3.64 -2.12 -9.68
N CYS A 46 -4.33 -1.00 -9.43
CA CYS A 46 -3.96 -0.01 -8.41
C CYS A 46 -3.79 -0.66 -7.02
N LEU A 47 -4.78 -1.44 -6.58
CA LEU A 47 -4.77 -2.06 -5.26
C LEU A 47 -3.72 -3.16 -5.10
N LEU A 48 -3.28 -3.79 -6.19
CA LEU A 48 -2.18 -4.74 -6.20
C LEU A 48 -0.80 -4.06 -6.23
N LEU A 49 -0.68 -2.94 -6.95
CA LEU A 49 0.58 -2.19 -7.13
C LEU A 49 0.97 -1.39 -5.87
N ILE A 50 0.01 -0.94 -5.06
CA ILE A 50 0.27 -0.22 -3.81
C ILE A 50 1.12 -1.06 -2.82
N PRO A 51 0.71 -2.28 -2.41
CA PRO A 51 1.46 -3.08 -1.44
C PRO A 51 2.75 -3.69 -2.01
N THR A 52 2.90 -3.76 -3.34
CA THR A 52 4.05 -4.38 -4.01
C THR A 52 5.06 -3.34 -4.47
N ALA A 53 4.78 -2.66 -5.59
CA ALA A 53 5.68 -1.69 -6.20
C ALA A 53 5.77 -0.40 -5.39
N GLY A 54 4.63 0.14 -4.95
CA GLY A 54 4.59 1.39 -4.20
C GLY A 54 5.34 1.28 -2.87
N LEU A 55 5.10 0.19 -2.15
CA LEU A 55 5.69 -0.08 -0.85
C LEU A 55 7.17 -0.50 -0.97
N GLY A 56 7.50 -1.33 -1.95
CA GLY A 56 8.90 -1.72 -2.23
C GLY A 56 9.76 -0.50 -2.60
N MET A 57 9.25 0.40 -3.44
CA MET A 57 9.97 1.61 -3.81
C MET A 57 10.14 2.56 -2.62
N ASN A 58 9.15 2.62 -1.73
CA ASN A 58 9.24 3.42 -0.52
C ASN A 58 10.24 2.83 0.49
N PHE A 59 10.34 1.51 0.61
CA PHE A 59 11.37 0.86 1.40
C PHE A 59 12.77 1.14 0.87
N LEU A 60 12.98 1.05 -0.45
CA LEU A 60 14.24 1.40 -1.09
C LEU A 60 14.60 2.88 -0.86
N TYR A 61 13.62 3.78 -1.01
CA TYR A 61 13.82 5.20 -0.75
C TYR A 61 14.26 5.46 0.70
N LYS A 62 13.56 4.87 1.67
CA LYS A 62 13.92 4.99 3.10
C LYS A 62 15.27 4.38 3.41
N GLU A 63 15.64 3.31 2.73
CA GLU A 63 16.96 2.69 2.89
C GLU A 63 18.09 3.56 2.36
N LEU A 64 17.85 4.36 1.32
CA LEU A 64 18.84 5.28 0.76
C LEU A 64 18.92 6.58 1.56
N THR A 65 17.80 7.12 2.03
CA THR A 65 17.70 8.49 2.57
C THR A 65 17.47 8.57 4.08
N GLN A 66 16.90 7.54 4.71
CA GLN A 66 16.44 7.56 6.10
C GLN A 66 16.99 6.38 6.91
N LYS A 67 18.28 6.07 6.74
CA LYS A 67 18.97 5.00 7.48
C LYS A 67 18.85 5.17 9.00
N GLU A 68 18.81 6.41 9.46
CA GLU A 68 18.73 6.77 10.88
C GLU A 68 17.42 6.35 11.56
N GLU A 69 16.29 6.34 10.83
CA GLU A 69 15.02 5.82 11.38
C GLU A 69 15.17 4.36 11.82
N TYR A 70 15.91 3.55 11.06
CA TYR A 70 16.09 2.14 11.39
C TYR A 70 16.90 1.93 12.67
N PHE A 71 17.89 2.78 12.96
CA PHE A 71 18.66 2.69 14.20
C PHE A 71 17.79 2.91 15.44
N PHE A 72 16.82 3.82 15.37
CA PHE A 72 15.87 4.04 16.47
C PHE A 72 15.05 2.77 16.78
N PHE A 73 14.58 2.05 15.76
CA PHE A 73 13.83 0.81 15.96
C PHE A 73 14.72 -0.37 16.39
N TYR A 74 15.96 -0.42 15.90
CA TYR A 74 16.94 -1.41 16.34
C TYR A 74 17.25 -1.28 17.83
N ASN A 75 17.41 -0.06 18.33
CA ASN A 75 17.62 0.21 19.77
C ASN A 75 16.42 -0.24 20.64
N GLN A 76 15.24 -0.37 20.05
CA GLN A 76 14.03 -0.90 20.71
C GLN A 76 13.88 -2.43 20.57
N GLY A 77 14.87 -3.11 19.99
CA GLY A 77 14.88 -4.56 19.75
C GLY A 77 14.02 -5.00 18.57
N ILE A 78 13.66 -4.08 17.67
CA ILE A 78 12.83 -4.37 16.50
C ILE A 78 13.73 -4.46 15.26
N GLY A 79 13.81 -5.67 14.70
CA GLY A 79 14.55 -5.91 13.46
C GLY A 79 13.84 -5.31 12.25
N LYS A 80 14.62 -4.82 11.29
CA LYS A 80 14.14 -4.21 10.04
C LYS A 80 13.19 -5.11 9.24
N VAL A 81 13.51 -6.40 9.11
CA VAL A 81 12.66 -7.37 8.38
C VAL A 81 11.28 -7.50 9.02
N ARG A 82 11.19 -7.44 10.35
CA ARG A 82 9.90 -7.49 11.07
C ARG A 82 9.07 -6.23 10.83
N LEU A 83 9.71 -5.06 10.78
CA LEU A 83 9.06 -3.79 10.41
C LEU A 83 8.48 -3.84 9.00
N TRP A 84 9.28 -4.31 8.05
CA TRP A 84 8.86 -4.43 6.65
C TRP A 84 7.72 -5.44 6.49
N ALA A 85 7.84 -6.61 7.09
CA ALA A 85 6.79 -7.64 7.05
C ALA A 85 5.49 -7.15 7.70
N ALA A 86 5.55 -6.49 8.85
CA ALA A 86 4.37 -5.93 9.51
C ALA A 86 3.70 -4.84 8.67
N THR A 87 4.50 -3.96 8.06
CA THR A 87 4.01 -2.89 7.18
C THR A 87 3.37 -3.45 5.91
N PHE A 88 3.98 -4.47 5.31
CA PHE A 88 3.44 -5.18 4.16
C PHE A 88 2.12 -5.87 4.49
N LEU A 89 2.02 -6.58 5.61
CA LEU A 89 0.79 -7.24 6.05
C LEU A 89 -0.34 -6.25 6.30
N LEU A 90 -0.07 -5.15 7.01
CA LEU A 90 -1.05 -4.09 7.25
C LEU A 90 -1.52 -3.45 5.94
N SER A 91 -0.59 -3.24 5.01
CA SER A 91 -0.87 -2.66 3.70
C SER A 91 -1.73 -3.58 2.84
N ALA A 92 -1.32 -4.83 2.67
CA ALA A 92 -2.05 -5.84 1.92
C ALA A 92 -3.46 -6.05 2.49
N SER A 93 -3.59 -6.10 3.82
CA SER A 93 -4.88 -6.23 4.50
C SER A 93 -5.76 -5.01 4.23
N SER A 94 -5.20 -3.80 4.29
CA SER A 94 -5.94 -2.56 4.02
C SER A 94 -6.41 -2.49 2.57
N CYS A 95 -5.55 -2.82 1.61
CA CYS A 95 -5.92 -2.88 0.19
C CYS A 95 -6.97 -3.97 -0.09
N PHE A 96 -6.87 -5.13 0.56
CA PHE A 96 -7.87 -6.19 0.43
C PHE A 96 -9.24 -5.76 0.98
N ILE A 97 -9.27 -5.13 2.16
CA ILE A 97 -10.52 -4.61 2.74
C ILE A 97 -11.13 -3.56 1.81
N LEU A 98 -10.33 -2.61 1.32
CA LEU A 98 -10.79 -1.60 0.36
C LEU A 98 -11.38 -2.23 -0.89
N TYR A 99 -10.72 -3.25 -1.45
CA TYR A 99 -11.23 -3.98 -2.62
C TYR A 99 -12.60 -4.60 -2.36
N GLN A 100 -12.79 -5.26 -1.21
CA GLN A 100 -14.08 -5.85 -0.86
C GLN A 100 -15.17 -4.79 -0.65
N VAL A 101 -14.84 -3.66 -0.02
CA VAL A 101 -15.77 -2.54 0.15
C VAL A 101 -16.22 -2.01 -1.21
N PHE A 102 -15.29 -1.73 -2.13
CA PHE A 102 -15.62 -1.28 -3.47
C PHE A 102 -16.51 -2.28 -4.22
N ARG A 103 -16.16 -3.58 -4.15
CA ARG A 103 -16.95 -4.64 -4.78
C ARG A 103 -18.38 -4.69 -4.22
N LEU A 104 -18.54 -4.57 -2.91
CA LEU A 104 -19.85 -4.53 -2.25
C LEU A 104 -20.65 -3.29 -2.70
N CYS A 105 -20.03 -2.11 -2.75
CA CYS A 105 -20.67 -0.89 -3.23
C CYS A 105 -21.16 -1.03 -4.68
N VAL A 106 -20.35 -1.61 -5.57
CA VAL A 106 -20.73 -1.84 -6.97
C VAL A 106 -21.90 -2.81 -7.08
N HIS A 107 -21.92 -3.88 -6.27
CA HIS A 107 -23.05 -4.81 -6.25
C HIS A 107 -24.32 -4.17 -5.69
N ALA A 108 -24.21 -3.40 -4.60
CA ALA A 108 -25.34 -2.68 -4.03
C ALA A 108 -25.93 -1.67 -5.03
N TRP A 109 -25.08 -0.95 -5.75
CA TRP A 109 -25.51 -0.01 -6.80
C TRP A 109 -26.28 -0.72 -7.92
N LYS A 110 -25.78 -1.87 -8.39
CA LYS A 110 -26.47 -2.68 -9.41
C LYS A 110 -27.84 -3.17 -8.95
N TRP A 111 -27.99 -3.48 -7.67
CA TRP A 111 -29.27 -3.87 -7.07
C TRP A 111 -30.27 -2.73 -7.00
N ILE A 112 -29.82 -1.50 -6.73
CA ILE A 112 -30.70 -0.31 -6.64
C ILE A 112 -31.11 0.19 -8.03
N ALA A 113 -30.24 0.02 -9.04
CA ALA A 113 -30.48 0.49 -10.40
C ALA A 113 -31.26 -0.50 -11.30
N SER A 114 -31.58 -1.69 -10.79
CA SER A 114 -32.41 -2.72 -11.46
C SER A 114 -33.84 -2.69 -10.93
#